data_AF-A0A3R7C8B1-F1
#
_entry.id   AF-A0A3R7C8B1-F1
#
_cell.length_a   1.000
_cell.length_b   1.000
_cell.length_c   1.000
_cell.angle_alpha   90.00
_cell.angle_beta   90.00
_cell.angle_gamma   90.00
#
_symmetry.space_group_name_H-M   'P 1'
#
loop_
_entity.id
_entity.type
_entity.pdbx_description
1 polymer ?
#
loop_
_entity_poly.entity_id
_entity_poly.type
_entity_poly.pdbx_seq_one_letter_code
_entity_poly.pdbx_strand_id
1 'polypeptide(L)'
;MLGTGKTQEDIVAFFDNILGRKFADAERMLSSIELGLIFSKIHRPSRRRSMSKRKRQENLEYVAGYIKALEGILIAARSGDERTFLSRMSSDPGSLEKYRRSFSAFIRNKIHSPFDRGFFSAWSDFVIHQLNLLGEEKRGG
;
A
#
# COMPACT_ATOMS: atom_id res chain seq x y z
N MET A 1 -6.88 -0.04 2.33
CA MET A 1 -6.01 -1.21 2.13
C MET A 1 -6.60 -2.16 1.09
N LEU A 2 -5.77 -2.53 0.11
CA LEU A 2 -6.14 -3.42 -0.98
C LEU A 2 -6.32 -4.87 -0.49
N GLY A 3 -7.24 -5.64 -1.11
CA GLY A 3 -7.54 -7.02 -0.70
C GLY A 3 -8.67 -7.11 0.33
N THR A 4 -8.83 -8.28 0.96
CA THR A 4 -9.89 -8.55 1.95
C THR A 4 -9.36 -9.44 3.08
N GLY A 5 -9.77 -9.20 4.32
CA GLY A 5 -9.45 -10.05 5.47
C GLY A 5 -7.94 -10.18 5.66
N LYS A 6 -7.43 -11.41 5.53
CA LYS A 6 -6.01 -11.75 5.72
C LYS A 6 -5.04 -10.87 4.93
N THR A 7 -5.34 -10.53 3.67
CA THR A 7 -4.42 -9.67 2.89
C THR A 7 -4.30 -8.26 3.48
N GLN A 8 -5.38 -7.72 4.06
CA GLN A 8 -5.32 -6.40 4.70
C GLN A 8 -4.54 -6.48 6.02
N GLU A 9 -4.72 -7.55 6.80
CA GLU A 9 -3.91 -7.82 8.00
C GLU A 9 -2.42 -7.92 7.65
N ASP A 10 -2.08 -8.58 6.54
CA ASP A 10 -0.70 -8.70 6.08
C ASP A 10 -0.11 -7.35 5.64
N ILE A 11 -0.91 -6.49 5.02
CA ILE A 11 -0.50 -5.12 4.68
C ILE A 11 -0.20 -4.30 5.94
N VAL A 12 -1.04 -4.40 6.98
CA VAL A 12 -0.81 -3.75 8.27
C VAL A 12 0.49 -4.27 8.89
N ALA A 13 0.64 -5.60 8.99
CA ALA A 13 1.82 -6.22 9.55
C ALA A 13 3.09 -5.88 8.75
N PHE A 14 3.00 -5.76 7.42
CA PHE A 14 4.08 -5.27 6.57
C PHE A 14 4.51 -3.87 7.01
N PHE A 15 3.57 -2.92 7.15
CA PHE A 15 3.89 -1.56 7.57
C PHE A 15 4.48 -1.49 8.99
N ASP A 16 3.94 -2.25 9.93
CA ASP A 16 4.48 -2.32 11.29
C ASP A 16 5.91 -2.87 11.30
N ASN A 17 6.20 -3.89 10.49
CA ASN A 17 7.55 -4.43 10.35
C ASN A 17 8.50 -3.45 9.66
N ILE A 18 8.03 -2.64 8.70
CA ILE A 18 8.81 -1.57 8.09
C ILE A 18 9.19 -0.52 9.14
N LEU A 19 8.22 -0.02 9.91
CA LEU A 19 8.44 0.99 10.93
C LEU A 19 9.30 0.47 12.09
N GLY A 20 9.10 -0.78 12.49
CA GLY A 20 9.90 -1.48 13.49
C GLY A 20 11.25 -2.00 12.99
N ARG A 21 11.63 -1.72 11.73
CA ARG A 21 12.89 -2.17 11.09
C ARG A 21 13.09 -3.69 11.09
N LYS A 22 12.00 -4.46 11.12
CA LYS A 22 11.97 -5.94 11.01
C LYS A 22 11.89 -6.36 9.55
N PHE A 23 12.93 -6.06 8.77
CA PHE A 23 12.88 -6.17 7.30
C PHE A 23 12.66 -7.60 6.78
N ALA A 24 13.20 -8.62 7.46
CA ALA A 24 12.97 -10.01 7.08
C ALA A 24 11.49 -10.42 7.23
N ASP A 25 10.81 -9.90 8.27
CA ASP A 25 9.38 -10.15 8.46
C ASP A 25 8.54 -9.33 7.48
N ALA A 26 8.96 -8.11 7.17
CA ALA A 26 8.35 -7.31 6.10
C ALA A 26 8.45 -8.02 4.74
N GLU A 27 9.60 -8.60 4.38
CA GLU A 27 9.77 -9.38 3.15
C GLU A 27 8.81 -10.58 3.09
N ARG A 28 8.66 -11.31 4.20
CA ARG A 28 7.69 -12.42 4.30
C ARG A 28 6.26 -11.95 4.09
N MET A 29 5.88 -10.83 4.72
CA MET A 29 4.54 -10.25 4.55
C MET A 29 4.32 -9.80 3.12
N LEU A 30 5.31 -9.17 2.48
CA LEU A 30 5.23 -8.75 1.08
C LEU A 30 4.94 -9.94 0.14
N SER A 31 5.65 -11.05 0.30
CA SER A 31 5.37 -12.27 -0.48
C SER A 31 3.97 -12.82 -0.21
N SER A 32 3.50 -12.77 1.04
CA SER A 32 2.14 -13.22 1.40
C SER A 32 1.05 -12.34 0.76
N ILE A 33 1.25 -11.01 0.77
CA ILE A 33 0.36 -10.02 0.15
C ILE A 33 0.30 -10.26 -1.36
N GLU A 34 1.45 -10.42 -2.01
CA GLU A 34 1.52 -10.67 -3.46
C GLU A 34 0.72 -11.91 -3.85
N LEU A 35 0.96 -13.04 -3.16
CA LEU A 35 0.19 -14.26 -3.38
C LEU A 35 -1.31 -14.02 -3.13
N GLY A 36 -1.69 -13.41 -2.00
CA GLY A 36 -3.09 -13.14 -1.67
C GLY A 36 -3.81 -12.26 -2.70
N LEU A 37 -3.14 -11.25 -3.24
CA LEU A 37 -3.69 -10.38 -4.28
C LEU A 37 -3.81 -11.08 -5.63
N ILE A 38 -2.80 -11.88 -6.02
CA ILE A 38 -2.83 -12.71 -7.22
C ILE A 38 -3.99 -13.72 -7.14
N PHE A 39 -4.11 -14.48 -6.05
CA PHE A 39 -5.19 -15.46 -5.91
C PHE A 39 -6.57 -14.78 -5.87
N SER A 40 -6.74 -13.68 -5.14
CA SER A 40 -8.03 -13.00 -5.04
C SER A 40 -8.48 -12.29 -6.32
N LYS A 41 -7.55 -11.79 -7.15
CA LYS A 41 -7.86 -11.03 -8.37
C LYS A 41 -7.80 -11.86 -9.64
N ILE A 42 -7.03 -12.94 -9.67
CA ILE A 42 -6.89 -13.85 -10.83
C ILE A 42 -7.82 -15.06 -10.69
N HIS A 43 -7.92 -15.66 -9.50
CA HIS A 43 -8.56 -16.96 -9.33
C HIS A 43 -9.99 -16.92 -8.80
N ARG A 44 -10.54 -15.77 -8.38
CA ARG A 44 -11.92 -15.72 -7.86
C ARG A 44 -12.93 -15.84 -9.02
N PRO A 45 -13.54 -17.02 -9.26
CA PRO A 45 -14.49 -17.20 -10.35
C PRO A 45 -15.84 -16.72 -9.81
N SER A 46 -16.11 -15.41 -9.89
CA SER A 46 -17.43 -14.93 -9.52
C SER A 46 -18.43 -15.37 -10.58
N ARG A 47 -19.35 -16.25 -10.17
CA ARG A 47 -20.57 -16.74 -10.85
C ARG A 47 -21.55 -15.64 -11.34
N ARG A 48 -21.14 -14.37 -11.37
CA ARG A 48 -21.96 -13.22 -11.79
C ARG A 48 -21.12 -12.31 -12.69
N ARG A 49 -21.43 -12.35 -14.00
CA ARG A 49 -20.83 -11.61 -15.13
C ARG A 49 -19.33 -11.88 -15.33
N SER A 50 -19.02 -12.55 -16.44
CA SER A 50 -17.67 -12.61 -17.00
C SER A 50 -17.06 -11.20 -17.08
N MET A 51 -16.00 -10.96 -16.32
CA MET A 51 -15.19 -9.74 -16.44
C MET A 51 -14.53 -9.72 -17.82
N SER A 52 -14.58 -8.59 -18.52
CA SER A 52 -13.92 -8.46 -19.81
C SER A 52 -12.39 -8.62 -19.67
N LYS A 53 -11.73 -9.10 -20.74
CA LYS A 53 -10.27 -9.23 -20.80
C LYS A 53 -9.57 -7.91 -20.43
N ARG A 54 -10.10 -6.79 -20.90
CA ARG A 54 -9.62 -5.44 -20.56
C ARG A 54 -9.71 -5.16 -19.06
N LYS A 55 -10.83 -5.46 -18.41
CA LYS A 55 -10.99 -5.21 -16.97
C LYS A 55 -10.08 -6.10 -16.12
N ARG A 56 -9.83 -7.34 -16.57
CA ARG A 56 -8.87 -8.23 -15.93
C ARG A 56 -7.44 -7.67 -16.03
N GLN A 57 -7.06 -7.18 -17.20
CA GLN A 57 -5.75 -6.55 -17.41
C GLN A 57 -5.56 -5.30 -16.54
N GLU A 58 -6.55 -4.40 -16.49
CA GLU A 58 -6.50 -3.21 -15.63
C GLU A 58 -6.31 -3.58 -14.14
N ASN A 59 -6.94 -4.67 -13.67
CA ASN A 59 -6.78 -5.12 -12.30
C ASN A 59 -5.37 -5.65 -12.04
N LEU A 60 -4.78 -6.39 -12.99
CA LEU A 60 -3.42 -6.90 -12.88
C LEU A 60 -2.41 -5.76 -12.81
N GLU A 61 -2.55 -4.76 -13.68
CA GLU A 61 -1.70 -3.56 -13.67
C GLU A 61 -1.82 -2.81 -12.35
N TYR A 62 -3.03 -2.64 -11.83
CA TYR A 62 -3.25 -2.01 -10.54
C TYR A 62 -2.57 -2.79 -9.39
N VAL A 63 -2.70 -4.12 -9.37
CA VAL A 63 -2.02 -4.96 -8.37
C VAL A 63 -0.51 -4.85 -8.50
N ALA A 64 0.03 -4.90 -9.72
CA ALA A 64 1.45 -4.75 -9.98
C ALA A 64 1.99 -3.41 -9.47
N GLY A 65 1.27 -2.31 -9.70
CA GLY A 65 1.63 -1.00 -9.18
C GLY A 65 1.66 -0.96 -7.65
N TYR A 66 0.66 -1.57 -7.01
CA TYR A 66 0.57 -1.65 -5.55
C TYR A 66 1.77 -2.41 -4.96
N ILE A 67 2.07 -3.60 -5.47
CA ILE A 67 3.22 -4.40 -5.05
C ILE A 67 4.53 -3.64 -5.28
N LYS A 68 4.67 -2.99 -6.44
CA LYS A 68 5.88 -2.22 -6.75
C LYS A 68 6.13 -1.08 -5.78
N ALA A 69 5.08 -0.43 -5.30
CA ALA A 69 5.19 0.59 -4.27
C ALA A 69 5.62 0.01 -2.92
N LEU A 70 5.08 -1.16 -2.51
CA LEU A 70 5.51 -1.83 -1.28
C LEU A 70 6.98 -2.26 -1.33
N GLU A 71 7.45 -2.80 -2.46
CA GLU A 71 8.88 -3.07 -2.68
C GLU A 71 9.73 -1.79 -2.53
N GLY A 72 9.27 -0.69 -3.14
CA GLY A 72 9.93 0.60 -3.05
C GLY A 72 10.02 1.11 -1.61
N ILE A 73 8.94 0.99 -0.84
CA ILE A 73 8.89 1.33 0.59
C ILE A 73 9.90 0.48 1.37
N LEU A 74 9.94 -0.83 1.13
CA LEU A 74 10.88 -1.72 1.80
C LEU A 74 12.34 -1.37 1.50
N ILE A 75 12.68 -1.17 0.23
CA ILE A 75 14.04 -0.79 -0.19
C ILE A 75 14.43 0.54 0.43
N ALA A 76 13.54 1.53 0.38
CA ALA A 76 13.72 2.85 0.97
C ALA A 76 13.91 2.81 2.49
N ALA A 77 13.19 1.95 3.20
CA ALA A 77 13.31 1.81 4.65
C ALA A 77 14.63 1.12 5.03
N ARG A 78 15.02 0.11 4.24
CA ARG A 78 16.23 -0.70 4.48
C ARG A 78 17.52 0.06 4.16
N SER A 79 17.51 0.96 3.17
CA SER A 79 18.69 1.76 2.83
C SER A 79 19.12 2.69 3.95
N GLY A 80 18.20 3.05 4.87
CA GLY A 80 18.50 3.91 6.02
C GLY A 80 18.95 5.31 5.66
N ASP A 81 18.82 5.72 4.40
CA ASP A 81 19.25 7.04 3.94
C ASP A 81 18.28 8.10 4.50
N GLU A 82 18.80 9.00 5.33
CA GLU A 82 18.05 10.13 5.91
C GLU A 82 17.44 11.06 4.85
N ARG A 83 17.90 10.96 3.58
CA ARG A 83 17.37 11.70 2.43
C ARG A 83 16.19 11.00 1.75
N THR A 84 15.87 9.76 2.15
CA THR A 84 14.77 9.00 1.56
C THR A 84 13.43 9.61 1.96
N PHE A 85 12.43 9.50 1.08
CA PHE A 85 11.09 10.03 1.31
C PHE A 85 10.50 9.58 2.65
N LEU A 86 10.82 8.37 3.15
CA LEU A 86 10.38 7.87 4.45
C LEU A 86 10.95 8.63 5.65
N SER A 87 12.22 9.06 5.59
CA SER A 87 12.85 9.90 6.62
C SER A 87 12.29 11.33 6.60
N ARG A 88 11.98 11.83 5.40
CA ARG A 88 11.38 13.15 5.17
C ARG A 88 9.86 13.19 5.34
N MET A 89 9.20 12.03 5.38
CA MET A 89 7.81 11.88 5.78
C MET A 89 7.80 12.05 7.31
N SER A 90 8.11 13.26 7.74
CA SER A 90 8.14 13.68 9.13
C SER A 90 6.91 13.14 9.84
N SER A 91 7.08 12.70 11.09
CA SER A 91 6.01 12.32 12.03
C SER A 91 5.00 13.46 12.32
N ASP A 92 5.07 14.56 11.57
CA ASP A 92 4.12 15.66 11.59
C ASP A 92 2.80 15.26 10.93
N PRO A 93 1.69 15.23 11.68
CA PRO A 93 0.38 14.90 11.15
C PRO A 93 -0.09 15.83 10.02
N GLY A 94 0.35 17.10 10.01
CA GLY A 94 -0.04 18.08 9.00
C GLY A 94 0.49 17.73 7.61
N SER A 95 1.75 17.31 7.54
CA SER A 95 2.42 16.88 6.31
C SER A 95 1.83 15.57 5.77
N LEU A 96 1.53 14.61 6.65
CA LEU A 96 0.86 13.36 6.29
C LEU A 96 -0.55 13.60 5.72
N GLU A 97 -1.33 14.50 6.31
CA GLU A 97 -2.67 14.84 5.80
C GLU A 97 -2.60 15.51 4.42
N LYS A 98 -1.56 16.30 4.14
CA LYS A 98 -1.31 16.88 2.81
C LYS A 98 -1.00 15.78 1.77
N TYR A 99 -0.18 14.79 2.12
CA TYR A 99 0.08 13.64 1.25
C TYR A 99 -1.19 12.81 0.99
N ARG A 100 -1.95 12.50 2.04
CA ARG A 100 -3.24 11.79 1.94
C ARG A 100 -4.19 12.47 0.95
N ARG A 101 -4.35 13.79 1.04
CA ARG A 101 -5.22 14.55 0.12
C ARG A 101 -4.71 14.51 -1.32
N SER A 102 -3.40 14.66 -1.51
CA SER A 102 -2.76 14.68 -2.82
C SER A 102 -2.86 13.32 -3.52
N PHE A 103 -2.57 12.23 -2.80
CA PHE A 103 -2.72 10.86 -3.33
C PHE A 103 -4.18 10.54 -3.63
N SER A 104 -5.12 10.94 -2.76
CA SER A 104 -6.54 10.74 -2.99
C SER A 104 -7.02 11.45 -4.27
N ALA A 105 -6.54 12.67 -4.52
CA ALA A 105 -6.83 13.39 -5.76
C ALA A 105 -6.26 12.68 -6.99
N PHE A 106 -5.01 12.20 -6.92
CA PHE A 106 -4.36 11.44 -7.99
C PHE A 106 -5.09 10.14 -8.31
N ILE A 107 -5.41 9.33 -7.29
CA ILE A 107 -6.05 8.01 -7.47
C ILE A 107 -7.45 8.15 -8.10
N ARG A 108 -8.20 9.21 -7.76
CA ARG A 108 -9.53 9.48 -8.34
C ARG A 108 -9.47 9.92 -9.80
N ASN A 109 -8.36 10.50 -10.24
CA ASN A 109 -8.20 10.92 -11.61
C ASN A 109 -8.00 9.70 -12.54
N LYS A 110 -8.99 9.42 -13.39
CA LYS A 110 -9.01 8.25 -14.26
C LYS A 110 -8.05 8.35 -15.45
N ILE A 111 -7.42 9.51 -15.68
CA ILE A 111 -6.39 9.71 -16.71
C ILE A 111 -5.13 8.89 -16.38
N HIS A 112 -4.83 8.70 -15.09
CA HIS A 112 -3.67 7.91 -14.68
C HIS A 112 -3.88 6.43 -14.96
N SER A 113 -2.79 5.75 -15.31
CA SER A 113 -2.82 4.33 -15.63
C SER A 113 -3.31 3.52 -14.42
N PRO A 114 -3.89 2.32 -14.65
CA PRO A 114 -4.23 1.43 -13.54
C PRO A 114 -3.04 1.16 -12.63
N PHE A 115 -1.84 0.99 -13.20
CA PHE A 115 -0.58 0.83 -12.48
C PHE A 115 -0.29 1.99 -11.53
N ASP A 116 -0.29 3.23 -12.04
CA ASP A 116 0.03 4.40 -11.20
C ASP A 116 -0.97 4.55 -10.05
N ARG A 117 -2.26 4.31 -10.33
CA ARG A 117 -3.28 4.34 -9.26
C ARG A 117 -3.02 3.27 -8.21
N GLY A 118 -2.60 2.08 -8.61
CA GLY A 118 -2.19 1.02 -7.68
C GLY A 118 -1.00 1.44 -6.82
N PHE A 119 0.02 1.98 -7.45
CA PHE A 119 1.24 2.47 -6.81
C PHE A 119 0.94 3.53 -5.74
N PHE A 120 0.19 4.57 -6.09
CA PHE A 120 -0.17 5.63 -5.14
C PHE A 120 -1.17 5.17 -4.08
N SER A 121 -1.94 4.10 -4.34
CA SER A 121 -2.84 3.54 -3.33
C SER A 121 -2.07 2.89 -2.18
N ALA A 122 -0.95 2.20 -2.45
CA ALA A 122 -0.08 1.65 -1.41
C ALA A 122 0.53 2.76 -0.54
N TRP A 123 1.01 3.85 -1.16
CA TRP A 123 1.49 5.01 -0.42
C TRP A 123 0.40 5.69 0.42
N SER A 124 -0.82 5.80 -0.13
CA SER A 124 -1.96 6.31 0.64
C SER A 124 -2.30 5.42 1.83
N ASP A 125 -2.26 4.10 1.66
CA ASP A 125 -2.50 3.15 2.75
C ASP A 125 -1.43 3.29 3.84
N PHE A 126 -0.15 3.43 3.47
CA PHE A 126 0.94 3.65 4.41
C PHE A 126 0.78 4.95 5.21
N VAL A 127 0.44 6.06 4.54
CA VAL A 127 0.20 7.35 5.19
C VAL A 127 -0.98 7.27 6.16
N ILE A 128 -2.08 6.61 5.76
CA ILE A 128 -3.24 6.42 6.64
C ILE A 128 -2.86 5.58 7.86
N HIS A 129 -2.06 4.53 7.68
CA HIS A 129 -1.55 3.71 8.77
C HIS A 129 -0.75 4.53 9.79
N GLN A 130 0.20 5.35 9.31
CA GLN A 130 0.96 6.24 10.19
C GLN A 130 0.08 7.28 10.92
N LEU A 131 -0.89 7.88 10.23
CA LEU A 131 -1.82 8.83 10.86
C LEU A 131 -2.63 8.18 11.98
N ASN A 132 -3.04 6.92 11.80
CA ASN A 132 -3.76 6.18 12.83
C ASN A 132 -2.88 5.93 14.05
N LEU A 133 -1.62 5.50 13.86
CA LEU A 133 -0.67 5.30 14.96
C LEU A 133 -0.46 6.58 15.78
N LEU A 134 -0.24 7.72 15.11
CA LEU A 134 -0.07 9.02 15.76
C LEU A 134 -1.34 9.49 16.49
N GLY A 135 -2.52 9.13 15.98
CA GLY A 135 -3.81 9.44 16.60
C GLY A 135 -4.08 8.61 17.87
N GLU A 136 -3.59 7.37 17.92
CA GLU A 136 -3.69 6.49 19.09
C GLU A 136 -2.73 6.92 20.21
N GLU A 137 -1.49 7.30 19.89
CA GLU A 137 -0.54 7.83 20.88
C GLU A 137 -1.06 9.07 21.60
N LYS A 138 -1.76 9.97 20.90
CA LYS A 138 -2.36 11.18 21.49
C LYS A 138 -3.59 10.93 22.38
N ARG A 139 -4.17 9.73 22.33
CA ARG A 139 -5.36 9.36 23.13
C ARG A 139 -5.00 8.54 24.37
N GLY A 140 -3.80 7.97 24.42
CA GLY A 140 -3.30 7.12 25.50
C GLY A 140 -2.34 7.79 26.49
N GLY A 141 -2.01 9.07 26.29
CA GLY A 141 -1.20 9.90 27.22
C GLY A 141 -2.02 11.04 27.80
#